data_AF-A0A2V5JZQ1-F1
#
_entry.id   AF-A0A2V5JZQ1-F1
#
_cell.length_a   1.000
_cell.length_b   1.000
_cell.length_c   1.000
_cell.angle_alpha   90.00
_cell.angle_beta   90.00
_cell.angle_gamma   90.00
#
_symmetry.space_group_name_H-M   'P 1'
#
loop_
_entity.id
_entity.type
_entity.pdbx_description
1 polymer ?
#
loop_
_entity_poly.entity_id
_entity_poly.type
_entity_poly.pdbx_seq_one_letter_code
_entity_poly.pdbx_strand_id
1 'polypeptide(L)'
;MFYGDELSIVSIIGIILLIGIVKKNAIMIVDFALEAERHQGLSPEDSIYQACLVRFRPIMMTTIAAMFGALPLAIGMGVGSELRKPLGVAIVGGLIVSQILTLYSTPVIYLWLDQLRQRRKHKQRAGYLAEVPSAAPA
;
A
#
# COMPACT_ATOMS: atom_id res chain seq x y z
N MET A 1 22.04 -16.88 -1.71
CA MET A 1 22.47 -16.79 -3.12
C MET A 1 22.11 -15.45 -3.79
N PHE A 2 21.39 -14.50 -3.15
CA PHE A 2 21.14 -13.16 -3.74
C PHE A 2 21.89 -11.97 -3.13
N TYR A 3 22.45 -12.04 -1.91
CA TYR A 3 23.60 -11.26 -1.42
C TYR A 3 24.00 -11.97 -0.11
N GLY A 4 25.27 -12.33 0.06
CA GLY A 4 25.73 -13.23 1.12
C GLY A 4 25.89 -12.58 2.51
N ASP A 5 25.15 -11.51 2.78
CA ASP A 5 25.29 -10.75 4.03
C ASP A 5 24.34 -11.32 5.10
N GLU A 6 24.84 -11.56 6.31
CA GLU A 6 24.04 -11.99 7.45
C GLU A 6 23.00 -10.93 7.83
N LEU A 7 21.83 -11.37 8.28
CA LEU A 7 20.78 -10.48 8.80
C LEU A 7 21.28 -9.74 10.05
N SER A 8 21.85 -8.55 9.82
CA SER A 8 22.37 -7.69 10.87
C SER A 8 21.27 -6.81 11.48
N ILE A 9 21.49 -6.32 12.70
CA ILE A 9 20.61 -5.35 13.37
C ILE A 9 20.37 -4.12 12.47
N VAL A 10 21.38 -3.71 11.72
CA VAL A 10 21.28 -2.55 10.83
C VAL A 10 20.39 -2.85 9.61
N SER A 11 20.43 -4.07 9.08
CA SER A 11 19.48 -4.51 8.03
C SER A 11 18.04 -4.46 8.53
N ILE A 12 17.81 -4.85 9.80
CA ILE A 12 16.48 -4.82 10.42
C ILE A 12 15.97 -3.38 10.56
N ILE A 13 16.83 -2.42 10.91
CA ILE A 13 16.47 -0.99 10.91
C ILE A 13 16.02 -0.56 9.51
N GLY A 14 16.72 -1.01 8.47
CA GLY A 14 16.31 -0.79 7.07
C GLY A 14 14.91 -1.30 6.77
N ILE A 15 14.58 -2.52 7.21
CA ILE A 15 13.24 -3.11 7.05
C ILE A 15 12.17 -2.29 7.80
N ILE A 16 12.45 -1.83 9.02
CA ILE A 16 11.52 -1.00 9.79
C ILE A 16 11.26 0.34 9.08
N LEU A 17 12.30 0.98 8.54
CA LEU A 17 12.18 2.20 7.74
C LEU A 17 11.32 1.96 6.49
N LEU A 18 11.54 0.84 5.81
CA LEU A 18 10.75 0.46 4.63
C LEU A 18 9.26 0.34 4.95
N ILE A 19 8.90 -0.29 6.07
CA ILE A 19 7.51 -0.38 6.51
C ILE A 19 6.88 1.00 6.58
N GLY A 20 7.58 2.01 7.12
CA GLY A 20 7.08 3.39 7.20
C GLY A 20 6.88 4.04 5.83
N ILE A 21 7.90 3.95 4.95
CA ILE A 21 7.86 4.55 3.61
C ILE A 21 6.71 3.95 2.79
N VAL A 22 6.61 2.63 2.81
CA VAL A 22 5.63 1.86 2.03
C VAL A 22 4.22 2.07 2.57
N LYS A 23 4.04 1.97 3.90
CA LYS A 23 2.73 2.18 4.56
C LYS A 23 2.19 3.58 4.30
N LYS A 24 3.03 4.62 4.35
CA LYS A 24 2.58 6.00 4.05
C LYS A 24 1.98 6.08 2.64
N ASN A 25 2.66 5.48 1.66
CA ASN A 25 2.20 5.50 0.27
C ASN A 25 0.92 4.68 0.07
N ALA A 26 0.77 3.54 0.75
CA ALA A 26 -0.45 2.74 0.72
C ALA A 26 -1.65 3.47 1.35
N ILE A 27 -1.47 4.04 2.54
CA ILE A 27 -2.51 4.79 3.25
C ILE A 27 -2.99 5.96 2.40
N MET A 28 -2.07 6.71 1.79
CA MET A 28 -2.43 7.85 0.93
C MET A 28 -3.28 7.48 -0.29
N ILE A 29 -3.12 6.28 -0.87
CA ILE A 29 -3.98 5.80 -1.98
C ILE A 29 -5.38 5.49 -1.42
N VAL A 30 -5.46 4.72 -0.34
CA VAL A 30 -6.73 4.31 0.27
C VAL A 30 -7.51 5.52 0.75
N ASP A 31 -6.85 6.48 1.39
CA ASP A 31 -7.49 7.72 1.85
C ASP A 31 -8.05 8.53 0.68
N PHE A 32 -7.31 8.63 -0.44
CA PHE A 32 -7.79 9.35 -1.61
C PHE A 32 -8.97 8.64 -2.30
N ALA A 33 -8.96 7.31 -2.31
CA ALA A 33 -10.07 6.50 -2.83
C ALA A 33 -11.32 6.65 -1.94
N LEU A 34 -11.17 6.60 -0.61
CA LEU A 34 -12.26 6.80 0.32
C LEU A 34 -12.84 8.22 0.26
N GLU A 35 -11.98 9.22 0.07
CA GLU A 35 -12.39 10.62 -0.13
C GLU A 35 -13.22 10.76 -1.40
N ALA A 36 -12.77 10.19 -2.52
CA ALA A 36 -13.47 10.17 -3.79
C ALA A 36 -14.84 9.46 -3.69
N GLU A 37 -14.89 8.30 -3.02
CA GLU A 37 -16.14 7.55 -2.80
C GLU A 37 -17.15 8.38 -1.99
N ARG A 38 -16.70 9.04 -0.92
CA ARG A 38 -17.57 9.76 0.03
C ARG A 38 -18.01 11.12 -0.46
N HIS A 39 -17.09 11.91 -1.01
CA HIS A 39 -17.36 13.31 -1.36
C HIS A 39 -17.77 13.49 -2.82
N GLN A 40 -17.31 12.60 -3.72
CA GLN A 40 -17.63 12.69 -5.14
C GLN A 40 -18.67 11.64 -5.56
N GLY A 41 -19.01 10.69 -4.68
CA GLY A 41 -20.02 9.65 -4.95
C GLY A 41 -19.58 8.66 -6.04
N LEU A 42 -18.28 8.60 -6.34
CA LEU A 42 -17.72 7.73 -7.36
C LEU A 42 -17.85 6.26 -6.98
N SER A 43 -17.89 5.39 -7.98
CA SER A 43 -17.83 3.95 -7.73
C SER A 43 -16.49 3.59 -7.06
N PRO A 44 -16.42 2.51 -6.27
CA PRO A 44 -15.17 2.07 -5.65
C PRO A 44 -14.06 1.77 -6.68
N GLU A 45 -14.44 1.30 -7.87
CA GLU A 45 -13.54 1.06 -9.01
C GLU A 45 -12.96 2.36 -9.57
N ASP A 46 -13.81 3.37 -9.81
CA ASP A 46 -13.37 4.66 -10.33
C ASP A 46 -12.54 5.43 -9.29
N SER A 47 -12.93 5.32 -8.01
CA SER A 47 -12.27 6.01 -6.90
C SER A 47 -10.84 5.54 -6.70
N ILE A 48 -10.62 4.22 -6.68
CA ILE A 48 -9.29 3.65 -6.52
C ILE A 48 -8.44 3.88 -7.77
N TYR A 49 -9.04 3.84 -8.96
CA TYR A 49 -8.34 4.11 -10.22
C TYR A 49 -7.82 5.55 -10.26
N GLN A 50 -8.66 6.54 -9.94
CA GLN A 50 -8.23 7.94 -9.85
C GLN A 50 -7.15 8.13 -8.78
N ALA A 51 -7.31 7.50 -7.61
CA ALA A 51 -6.30 7.55 -6.55
C ALA A 51 -4.94 7.03 -7.03
N CYS A 52 -4.91 5.91 -7.76
CA CYS A 52 -3.70 5.36 -8.35
C CYS A 52 -3.04 6.34 -9.32
N LEU A 53 -3.80 7.00 -10.21
CA LEU A 53 -3.26 7.95 -11.19
C LEU A 53 -2.61 9.17 -10.51
N VAL A 54 -3.30 9.77 -9.54
CA VAL A 54 -2.81 10.96 -8.84
C VAL A 54 -1.57 10.63 -8.00
N ARG A 55 -1.51 9.42 -7.42
CA ARG A 55 -0.42 9.01 -6.53
C ARG A 55 0.75 8.37 -7.26
N PHE A 56 0.60 7.89 -8.49
CA PHE A 56 1.68 7.26 -9.24
C PHE A 56 2.94 8.14 -9.32
N ARG A 57 2.76 9.41 -9.73
CA ARG A 57 3.86 10.39 -9.80
C ARG A 57 4.55 10.62 -8.44
N PRO A 58 3.82 10.97 -7.36
CA PRO A 58 4.41 11.09 -6.02
C PRO A 58 5.10 9.82 -5.51
N ILE A 59 4.51 8.63 -5.74
CA ILE A 59 5.07 7.36 -5.29
C ILE A 59 6.41 7.13 -5.97
N MET A 60 6.47 7.28 -7.30
CA MET A 60 7.72 7.18 -8.06
C MET A 60 8.76 8.21 -7.60
N MET A 61 8.35 9.46 -7.35
CA MET A 61 9.26 10.49 -6.84
C MET A 61 9.92 10.07 -5.51
N THR A 62 9.13 9.54 -4.57
CA THR A 62 9.68 9.10 -3.26
C THR A 62 10.58 7.88 -3.38
N THR A 63 10.20 6.90 -4.21
CA THR A 63 11.00 5.69 -4.44
C THR A 63 12.34 6.03 -5.07
N ILE A 64 12.33 6.86 -6.11
CA ILE A 64 13.53 7.24 -6.83
C ILE A 64 14.47 8.04 -5.91
N ALA A 65 13.95 9.01 -5.16
CA ALA A 65 14.76 9.78 -4.21
C ALA A 65 15.41 8.89 -3.13
N ALA A 66 14.63 7.97 -2.55
CA ALA A 66 15.14 7.06 -1.53
C ALA A 66 16.15 6.05 -2.09
N MET A 67 15.92 5.54 -3.31
CA MET A 67 16.87 4.67 -4.02
C MET A 67 18.19 5.39 -4.30
N PHE A 68 18.16 6.62 -4.81
CA PHE A 68 19.39 7.39 -5.06
C PHE A 68 20.12 7.75 -3.76
N GLY A 69 19.41 8.01 -2.66
CA GLY A 69 20.03 8.22 -1.35
C GLY A 69 20.66 6.96 -0.76
N ALA A 70 20.07 5.78 -1.03
CA ALA A 70 20.57 4.50 -0.54
C ALA A 70 21.63 3.87 -1.45
N LEU A 71 21.73 4.31 -2.71
CA LEU A 71 22.65 3.75 -3.71
C LEU A 71 24.14 3.82 -3.28
N PRO A 72 24.66 4.96 -2.77
CA PRO A 72 26.05 5.02 -2.29
C PRO A 72 26.31 4.10 -1.10
N LEU A 73 25.31 3.93 -0.23
CA LEU A 73 25.38 3.03 0.92
C LEU A 73 25.45 1.57 0.46
N ALA A 74 24.64 1.19 -0.52
CA ALA A 74 24.58 -0.16 -1.09
C ALA A 74 25.88 -0.55 -1.83
N ILE A 75 26.57 0.42 -2.45
CA ILE A 75 27.86 0.18 -3.11
C ILE A 75 28.98 -0.03 -2.07
N GLY A 76 28.83 0.52 -0.85
CA GLY A 76 29.73 0.25 0.26
C GLY A 76 31.12 0.88 0.11
N MET A 77 31.19 2.16 -0.29
CA MET A 77 32.47 2.87 -0.42
C MET A 77 32.97 3.41 0.94
N GLY A 78 34.22 3.09 1.30
CA GLY A 78 34.93 3.65 2.45
C GLY A 78 34.89 2.82 3.75
N VAL A 79 35.49 3.36 4.82
CA VAL A 79 35.59 2.71 6.14
C VAL A 79 34.20 2.60 6.79
N GLY A 80 33.87 1.42 7.34
CA GLY A 80 32.54 1.12 7.90
C GLY A 80 31.50 0.67 6.85
N SER A 81 31.95 0.29 5.66
CA SER A 81 31.11 -0.27 4.59
C SER A 81 30.40 -1.56 5.01
N GLU A 82 31.02 -2.38 5.86
CA GLU A 82 30.43 -3.59 6.46
C GLU A 82 29.04 -3.33 7.08
N LEU A 83 28.86 -2.15 7.67
CA LEU A 83 27.64 -1.78 8.39
C LEU A 83 26.63 -1.05 7.48
N ARG A 84 27.11 -0.26 6.52
CA ARG A 84 26.29 0.59 5.64
C ARG A 84 25.74 -0.16 4.42
N LYS A 85 26.54 -1.09 3.90
CA LYS A 85 26.20 -1.91 2.74
C LYS A 85 24.92 -2.73 2.94
N PRO A 86 24.77 -3.54 4.01
CA PRO A 86 23.55 -4.31 4.24
C PRO A 86 22.30 -3.42 4.41
N LEU A 87 22.45 -2.23 5.01
CA LEU A 87 21.36 -1.25 5.11
C LEU A 87 20.93 -0.72 3.73
N GLY A 88 21.89 -0.31 2.90
CA GLY A 88 21.62 0.19 1.56
C GLY A 88 20.97 -0.87 0.67
N VAL A 89 21.48 -2.10 0.70
CA VAL A 89 20.91 -3.23 -0.05
C VAL A 89 19.49 -3.53 0.39
N ALA A 90 19.22 -3.56 1.70
CA ALA A 90 17.88 -3.76 2.23
C ALA A 90 16.91 -2.69 1.73
N ILE A 91 17.29 -1.41 1.79
CA ILE A 91 16.44 -0.30 1.34
C ILE A 91 16.18 -0.36 -0.17
N VAL A 92 17.22 -0.50 -1.00
CA VAL A 92 17.07 -0.50 -2.46
C VAL A 92 16.22 -1.69 -2.92
N GLY A 93 16.56 -2.90 -2.47
CA GLY A 93 15.80 -4.10 -2.83
C GLY A 93 14.37 -4.07 -2.29
N GLY A 94 14.22 -3.66 -1.04
CA GLY A 94 12.93 -3.57 -0.37
C GLY A 94 12.01 -2.55 -1.03
N LEU A 95 12.51 -1.37 -1.42
CA LEU A 95 11.70 -0.35 -2.10
C LEU A 95 11.19 -0.83 -3.46
N ILE A 96 12.03 -1.49 -4.27
CA ILE A 96 11.63 -1.99 -5.59
C ILE A 96 10.47 -2.98 -5.46
N VAL A 97 10.65 -4.01 -4.63
CA VAL A 97 9.65 -5.05 -4.42
C VAL A 97 8.40 -4.48 -3.78
N SER A 98 8.56 -3.63 -2.76
CA SER A 98 7.43 -3.09 -2.00
C SER A 98 6.58 -2.11 -2.81
N GLN A 99 7.17 -1.35 -3.74
CA GLN A 99 6.39 -0.43 -4.56
C GLN A 99 5.51 -1.17 -5.57
N ILE A 100 6.04 -2.23 -6.18
CA ILE A 100 5.26 -3.09 -7.07
C ILE A 100 4.12 -3.74 -6.28
N LEU A 101 4.44 -4.32 -5.12
CA LEU A 101 3.44 -4.93 -4.26
C LEU A 101 2.38 -3.92 -3.81
N THR A 102 2.75 -2.69 -3.46
CA THR A 102 1.80 -1.68 -2.98
C THR A 102 0.90 -1.17 -4.08
N LEU A 103 1.46 -0.77 -5.23
CA LEU A 103 0.67 -0.25 -6.35
C LEU A 103 -0.30 -1.28 -6.92
N TYR A 104 0.02 -2.58 -6.81
CA TYR A 104 -0.85 -3.64 -7.30
C TYR A 104 -1.77 -4.25 -6.23
N SER A 105 -1.24 -4.59 -5.05
CA SER A 105 -2.00 -5.31 -4.04
C SER A 105 -2.99 -4.40 -3.32
N THR A 106 -2.65 -3.13 -3.07
CA THR A 106 -3.56 -2.18 -2.40
C THR A 106 -4.87 -1.98 -3.16
N PRO A 107 -4.89 -1.68 -4.48
CA PRO A 107 -6.16 -1.51 -5.18
C PRO A 107 -6.97 -2.81 -5.26
N VAL A 108 -6.30 -3.95 -5.46
CA VAL A 108 -6.97 -5.27 -5.50
C VAL A 108 -7.64 -5.59 -4.17
N ILE A 109 -6.94 -5.38 -3.05
CA ILE A 109 -7.48 -5.62 -1.71
C ILE A 109 -8.63 -4.64 -1.42
N TYR A 110 -8.51 -3.37 -1.81
CA TYR A 110 -9.57 -2.38 -1.63
C TYR A 110 -10.86 -2.80 -2.34
N LEU A 111 -10.78 -3.21 -3.60
CA LEU A 111 -11.95 -3.68 -4.36
C LEU A 111 -12.54 -4.97 -3.78
N TRP A 112 -11.68 -5.91 -3.35
CA TRP A 112 -12.15 -7.14 -2.72
C TRP A 112 -12.91 -6.87 -1.42
N LEU A 113 -12.40 -5.94 -0.60
CA LEU A 113 -13.06 -5.52 0.63
C LEU A 113 -14.40 -4.81 0.34
N ASP A 114 -14.48 -3.99 -0.70
CA ASP A 114 -15.75 -3.36 -1.06
C ASP A 114 -16.79 -4.39 -1.53
N GLN A 115 -16.41 -5.37 -2.36
CA GLN A 115 -17.30 -6.46 -2.76
C GLN A 115 -17.85 -7.24 -1.55
N LEU A 116 -17.01 -7.50 -0.54
CA LEU A 116 -17.43 -8.11 0.71
C LEU A 116 -18.40 -7.21 1.49
N ARG A 117 -18.15 -5.89 1.50
CA ARG A 117 -19.02 -4.89 2.13
C ARG A 117 -20.40 -4.84 1.48
N GLN A 118 -20.47 -4.87 0.15
CA GLN A 118 -21.72 -4.88 -0.60
C GLN A 118 -22.53 -6.17 -0.35
N ARG A 119 -21.87 -7.35 -0.38
CA ARG A 119 -22.53 -8.63 -0.07
C ARG A 119 -23.12 -8.67 1.34
N ARG A 120 -22.41 -8.11 2.33
CA ARG A 120 -22.91 -8.00 3.72
C ARG A 120 -24.13 -7.07 3.81
N LYS A 121 -24.09 -5.90 3.17
CA LYS A 121 -25.24 -4.98 3.09
C LYS A 121 -26.46 -5.65 2.45
N HIS A 122 -26.25 -6.42 1.37
CA HIS A 122 -27.35 -7.11 0.68
C HIS A 122 -28.01 -8.18 1.56
N LYS A 123 -27.22 -8.92 2.35
CA LYS A 123 -27.71 -9.93 3.30
C LYS A 123 -28.50 -9.29 4.45
N GLN A 124 -28.04 -8.15 4.96
CA GLN A 124 -28.75 -7.39 6.00
C GLN A 124 -30.08 -6.82 5.49
N ARG A 125 -30.10 -6.29 4.27
CA ARG A 125 -31.31 -5.73 3.64
C ARG A 125 -32.35 -6.81 3.31
N ALA A 126 -31.90 -7.99 2.90
CA ALA A 126 -32.77 -9.15 2.70
C ALA A 126 -33.37 -9.67 4.02
N GLY A 127 -32.60 -9.66 5.13
CA GLY A 127 -33.12 -9.99 6.46
C GLY A 127 -34.18 -9.01 6.94
N TYR A 128 -33.95 -7.70 6.77
CA TYR A 128 -34.93 -6.66 7.12
C TYR A 128 -36.25 -6.80 6.35
N LEU A 129 -36.18 -7.00 5.02
CA LEU A 129 -37.38 -7.16 4.19
C LEU A 129 -38.14 -8.47 4.47
N ALA A 130 -37.47 -9.51 4.97
CA ALA A 130 -38.11 -10.74 5.41
C ALA A 130 -38.80 -10.60 6.78
N GLU A 131 -38.40 -9.61 7.58
CA GLU A 131 -38.92 -9.36 8.93
C GLU A 131 -40.05 -8.31 8.96
N VAL A 132 -40.22 -7.49 7.90
CA VAL A 132 -41.37 -6.58 7.77
C VAL A 132 -42.64 -7.40 7.52
N PRO A 133 -43.54 -7.57 8.51
CA PRO A 133 -44.80 -8.26 8.29
C PRO A 133 -45.65 -7.37 7.38
N SER A 134 -46.39 -8.00 6.47
CA SER A 134 -47.39 -7.40 5.60
C SER A 134 -48.39 -6.51 6.36
N ALA A 135 -47.99 -5.28 6.67
CA ALA A 135 -48.90 -4.20 7.03
C ALA A 135 -49.49 -3.65 5.73
N ALA A 136 -50.28 -4.49 5.06
CA ALA A 136 -51.23 -4.03 4.07
C ALA A 136 -52.38 -3.36 4.84
N PRO A 137 -52.67 -2.08 4.62
CA PRO A 137 -53.88 -1.48 5.18
C PRO A 137 -55.09 -2.17 4.53
N ALA A 138 -55.89 -2.84 5.36
CA ALA A 138 -57.21 -3.35 5.04
C ALA A 138 -58.25 -2.22 5.10
#